data_AF-B2J654-F1
#
_entry.id   AF-B2J654-F1
#
_cell.length_a   1.000
_cell.length_b   1.000
_cell.length_c   1.000
_cell.angle_alpha   90.00
_cell.angle_beta   90.00
_cell.angle_gamma   90.00
#
_symmetry.space_group_name_H-M   'P 1'
#
loop_
_entity.id
_entity.type
_entity.pdbx_description
1 polymer ?
#
loop_
_entity_poly.entity_id
_entity_poly.type
_entity_poly.pdbx_seq_one_letter_code
_entity_poly.pdbx_strand_id
1 'polypeptide(L)'
;MTRLELKNHQLWQDLTEILQSLDANLLVQEHLDQCDYKVCGYWDEQDEYYEKITLPRTLKAELVSSSIGVTYKERFLQLKFLLIADAVDNTKTASSNAQKLGELVLVYDENLEFIDENWLLDVDSSFLVKLSG
;
A
#
# COMPACT_ATOMS: atom_id res chain seq x y z
N MET A 1 -40.50 -9.61 -2.15
CA MET A 1 -39.10 -9.29 -1.84
C MET A 1 -38.88 -7.82 -2.10
N THR A 2 -38.48 -7.06 -1.09
CA THR A 2 -38.06 -5.66 -1.25
C THR A 2 -36.66 -5.65 -1.89
N ARG A 3 -36.55 -5.04 -3.07
CA ARG A 3 -35.28 -4.82 -3.76
C ARG A 3 -34.60 -3.62 -3.12
N LEU A 4 -33.56 -3.88 -2.33
CA LEU A 4 -32.69 -2.83 -1.79
C LEU A 4 -31.79 -2.33 -2.92
N GLU A 5 -31.91 -1.06 -3.28
CA GLU A 5 -31.04 -0.42 -4.26
C GLU A 5 -29.98 0.40 -3.54
N LEU A 6 -28.77 -0.13 -3.54
CA LEU A 6 -27.62 0.46 -2.87
C LEU A 6 -27.05 1.68 -3.60
N LYS A 7 -27.28 1.81 -4.91
CA LYS A 7 -26.63 2.82 -5.79
C LYS A 7 -26.82 4.28 -5.35
N ASN A 8 -27.87 4.59 -4.57
CA ASN A 8 -28.16 5.94 -4.04
C ASN A 8 -28.39 5.93 -2.52
N HIS A 9 -27.88 4.91 -1.82
CA HIS A 9 -28.11 4.75 -0.40
C HIS A 9 -27.13 5.63 0.40
N GLN A 10 -27.61 6.27 1.48
CA GLN A 10 -26.82 7.16 2.35
C GLN A 10 -25.48 6.54 2.78
N LEU A 11 -25.50 5.23 3.11
CA LEU A 11 -24.29 4.46 3.40
C LEU A 11 -23.15 4.65 2.39
N TRP A 12 -23.41 4.68 1.08
CA TRP A 12 -22.33 4.89 0.10
C TRP A 12 -21.82 6.33 0.09
N GLN A 13 -22.67 7.30 0.39
CA GLN A 13 -22.25 8.69 0.54
C GLN A 13 -21.35 8.85 1.76
N ASP A 14 -21.78 8.34 2.91
CA ASP A 14 -21.01 8.40 4.16
C ASP A 14 -19.64 7.70 4.00
N LEU A 15 -19.61 6.52 3.38
CA LEU A 15 -18.36 5.80 3.12
C LEU A 15 -17.44 6.57 2.16
N THR A 16 -17.99 7.22 1.14
CA THR A 16 -17.20 8.03 0.21
C THR A 16 -16.61 9.24 0.92
N GLU A 17 -17.37 9.92 1.78
CA GLU A 17 -16.89 11.06 2.56
C GLU A 17 -15.76 10.66 3.51
N ILE A 18 -15.90 9.54 4.23
CA ILE A 18 -14.84 9.02 5.11
C ILE A 18 -13.56 8.79 4.32
N LEU A 19 -13.65 8.07 3.19
CA LEU A 19 -12.50 7.79 2.33
C LEU A 19 -11.86 9.04 1.72
N GLN A 20 -12.66 10.07 1.41
CA GLN A 20 -12.16 11.35 0.89
C GLN A 20 -11.52 12.23 1.97
N SER A 21 -11.98 12.11 3.22
CA SER A 21 -11.43 12.84 4.36
C SER A 21 -10.12 12.25 4.88
N LEU A 22 -9.86 10.97 4.58
CA LEU A 22 -8.68 10.26 5.03
C LEU A 22 -7.45 10.69 4.23
N ASP A 23 -6.42 11.17 4.93
CA ASP A 23 -5.12 11.43 4.30
C ASP A 23 -4.35 10.11 4.14
N ALA A 24 -4.67 9.36 3.09
CA ALA A 24 -4.01 8.10 2.79
C ALA A 24 -2.50 8.25 2.54
N ASN A 25 -2.05 9.43 2.09
CA ASN A 25 -0.64 9.70 1.88
C ASN A 25 0.11 9.82 3.21
N LEU A 26 -0.51 10.48 4.20
CA LEU A 26 0.05 10.53 5.56
C LEU A 26 0.13 9.12 6.16
N LEU A 27 -0.93 8.33 6.06
CA LEU A 27 -0.97 6.97 6.62
C LEU A 27 0.14 6.07 6.07
N VAL A 28 0.35 6.08 4.74
CA VAL A 28 1.40 5.25 4.14
C VAL A 28 2.80 5.77 4.49
N GLN A 29 2.99 7.08 4.62
CA GLN A 29 4.27 7.66 5.05
C GLN A 29 4.61 7.30 6.49
N GLU A 30 3.66 7.47 7.42
CA GLU A 30 3.85 7.10 8.82
C GLU A 30 4.18 5.61 8.97
N HIS A 31 3.50 4.76 8.20
CA HIS A 31 3.75 3.33 8.17
C HIS A 31 5.18 3.00 7.68
N LEU A 32 5.59 3.59 6.55
CA LEU A 32 6.94 3.40 5.99
C LEU A 32 8.05 3.89 6.95
N ASP A 33 7.80 4.98 7.66
CA ASP A 33 8.72 5.51 8.67
C ASP A 33 8.81 4.58 9.88
N GLN A 34 7.68 4.03 10.35
CA GLN A 34 7.63 3.11 11.49
C GLN A 34 8.37 1.80 11.21
N CYS A 35 8.30 1.27 9.99
CA CYS A 35 9.05 0.07 9.59
C CYS A 35 10.48 0.37 9.13
N ASP A 36 10.92 1.64 9.18
CA ASP A 36 12.22 2.10 8.67
C ASP A 36 12.49 1.64 7.23
N TYR A 37 11.46 1.67 6.40
CA TYR A 37 11.49 1.25 5.00
C TYR A 37 11.97 -0.19 4.80
N LYS A 38 11.72 -1.08 5.77
CA LYS A 38 12.16 -2.48 5.74
C LYS A 38 10.97 -3.41 5.77
N VAL A 39 11.00 -4.39 4.86
CA VAL A 39 10.10 -5.54 4.85
C VAL A 39 10.90 -6.74 5.38
N CYS A 40 10.39 -7.40 6.42
CA CYS A 40 11.06 -8.51 7.07
C CYS A 40 10.32 -9.83 6.81
N GLY A 41 11.06 -10.89 6.48
CA GLY A 41 10.50 -12.22 6.24
C GLY A 41 9.60 -12.30 5.01
N TYR A 42 10.14 -11.92 3.86
CA TYR A 42 9.42 -11.89 2.58
C TYR A 42 9.67 -13.17 1.77
N TRP A 43 8.61 -13.70 1.16
CA TRP A 43 8.67 -14.78 0.19
C TRP A 43 8.27 -14.23 -1.18
N ASP A 44 9.09 -14.48 -2.20
CA ASP A 44 8.75 -14.11 -3.58
C ASP A 44 7.93 -15.19 -4.30
N GLU A 45 7.54 -14.90 -5.54
CA GLU A 45 6.77 -15.81 -6.39
C GLU A 45 7.57 -17.06 -6.82
N GLN A 46 8.89 -17.07 -6.60
CA GLN A 46 9.80 -18.17 -6.91
C GLN A 46 10.12 -19.04 -5.68
N ASP A 47 9.38 -18.88 -4.58
CA ASP A 47 9.62 -19.54 -3.28
C ASP A 47 11.00 -19.19 -2.67
N GLU A 48 11.61 -18.06 -3.04
CA GLU A 48 12.83 -17.58 -2.41
C GLU A 48 12.51 -16.72 -1.18
N TYR A 49 13.22 -17.00 -0.09
CA TYR A 49 13.06 -16.30 1.18
C TYR A 49 14.09 -15.20 1.36
N TYR A 50 13.62 -14.00 1.70
CA TYR A 50 14.44 -12.87 2.07
C TYR A 50 14.17 -12.50 3.53
N GLU A 51 15.22 -12.56 4.36
CA GLU A 51 15.14 -12.12 5.76
C GLU A 51 14.73 -10.65 5.84
N LYS A 52 15.27 -9.84 4.92
CA LYS A 52 15.03 -8.41 4.89
C LYS A 52 15.14 -7.85 3.47
N ILE A 53 14.18 -7.01 3.10
CA ILE A 53 14.23 -6.16 1.92
C ILE A 53 14.15 -4.71 2.40
N THR A 54 15.09 -3.87 1.95
CA THR A 54 15.11 -2.43 2.26
C THR A 54 14.68 -1.65 1.03
N LEU A 55 13.65 -0.83 1.21
CA LEU A 55 13.09 0.08 0.22
C LEU A 55 13.87 1.41 0.22
N PRO A 56 13.95 2.12 -0.93
CA PRO A 56 14.61 3.41 -0.98
C PRO A 56 13.78 4.47 -0.25
N ARG A 57 14.40 5.28 0.60
CA ARG A 57 13.72 6.35 1.34
C ARG A 57 13.14 7.46 0.44
N THR A 58 13.58 7.53 -0.80
CA THR A 58 13.05 8.45 -1.82
C THR A 58 11.83 7.89 -2.54
N LEU A 59 11.30 6.72 -2.13
CA LEU A 59 10.11 6.14 -2.75
C LEU A 59 8.89 7.04 -2.56
N LYS A 60 8.04 7.03 -3.57
CA LYS A 60 6.70 7.63 -3.53
C LYS A 60 5.68 6.50 -3.45
N ALA A 61 4.61 6.75 -2.71
CA ALA A 61 3.47 5.87 -2.62
C ALA A 61 2.24 6.60 -3.16
N GLU A 62 1.49 5.96 -4.04
CA GLU A 62 0.25 6.50 -4.60
C GLU A 62 -0.92 5.57 -4.28
N LEU A 63 -1.98 6.10 -3.68
CA LEU A 63 -3.19 5.33 -3.44
C LEU A 63 -3.86 4.98 -4.78
N VAL A 64 -3.91 3.68 -5.11
CA VAL A 64 -4.53 3.18 -6.35
C VAL A 64 -5.91 2.57 -6.12
N SER A 65 -6.20 2.14 -4.90
CA SER A 65 -7.51 1.60 -4.54
C SER A 65 -7.76 1.71 -3.04
N SER A 66 -9.01 1.97 -2.68
CA SER A 66 -9.51 1.84 -1.32
C SER A 66 -10.76 0.96 -1.34
N SER A 67 -10.94 0.17 -0.29
CA SER A 67 -12.11 -0.69 -0.14
C SER A 67 -12.46 -0.88 1.32
N ILE A 68 -13.72 -1.21 1.59
CA ILE A 68 -14.18 -1.57 2.92
C ILE A 68 -14.63 -3.03 2.88
N GLY A 69 -14.00 -3.83 3.72
CA GLY A 69 -14.39 -5.19 3.98
C GLY A 69 -15.35 -5.26 5.14
N VAL A 70 -16.35 -6.14 5.02
CA VAL A 70 -17.29 -6.43 6.09
C VAL A 70 -17.37 -7.94 6.23
N THR A 71 -17.00 -8.45 7.40
CA THR A 71 -17.26 -9.83 7.81
C THR A 71 -18.46 -9.87 8.75
N TYR A 72 -18.83 -11.06 9.22
CA TYR A 72 -19.90 -11.22 10.20
C TYR A 72 -19.60 -10.56 11.55
N LYS A 73 -18.34 -10.22 11.84
CA LYS A 73 -17.89 -9.71 13.14
C LYS A 73 -17.19 -8.37 13.07
N GLU A 74 -16.54 -8.08 11.96
CA GLU A 74 -15.58 -6.99 11.86
C GLU A 74 -15.78 -6.22 10.57
N ARG A 75 -15.43 -4.94 10.62
CA ARG A 75 -15.33 -4.07 9.47
C ARG A 75 -13.89 -3.59 9.40
N PHE A 76 -13.35 -3.53 8.20
CA PHE A 76 -11.99 -3.10 7.99
C PHE A 76 -11.88 -2.26 6.73
N LEU A 77 -10.95 -1.32 6.77
CA LEU A 77 -10.56 -0.49 5.64
C LEU A 77 -9.29 -1.07 5.03
N GLN A 78 -9.28 -1.28 3.71
CA GLN A 78 -8.07 -1.62 2.97
C GLN A 78 -7.68 -0.45 2.06
N LEU A 79 -6.41 -0.06 2.14
CA LEU A 79 -5.80 0.95 1.30
C LEU A 79 -4.68 0.29 0.52
N LYS A 80 -4.79 0.30 -0.81
CA LYS A 80 -3.78 -0.26 -1.71
C LYS A 80 -2.98 0.88 -2.34
N PHE A 81 -1.68 0.82 -2.14
CA PHE A 81 -0.71 1.77 -2.63
C PHE A 81 0.18 1.14 -3.70
N LEU A 82 0.49 1.92 -4.72
CA LEU A 82 1.54 1.65 -5.69
C LEU A 82 2.84 2.29 -5.19
N LEU A 83 3.91 1.50 -5.10
CA LEU A 83 5.23 1.97 -4.67
C LEU A 83 6.08 2.29 -5.90
N ILE A 84 6.65 3.49 -5.94
CA ILE A 84 7.38 4.02 -7.07
C ILE A 84 8.74 4.54 -6.60
N ALA A 85 9.83 4.05 -7.19
CA ALA A 85 11.14 4.64 -7.00
C ALA A 85 11.30 5.87 -7.88
N ASP A 86 11.77 6.96 -7.29
CA ASP A 86 12.25 8.12 -8.05
C ASP A 86 13.74 7.91 -8.36
N ALA A 87 14.07 7.70 -9.63
CA ALA A 87 15.45 7.62 -10.09
C ALA A 87 16.05 9.03 -10.04
N VAL A 88 16.82 9.34 -8.99
CA VAL A 88 17.59 10.59 -8.90
C VAL A 88 18.81 10.49 -9.83
N ASP A 89 18.58 10.44 -11.14
CA ASP A 89 19.65 10.61 -12.11
C ASP A 89 19.87 12.10 -12.36
N ASN A 90 21.01 12.60 -11.89
CA ASN A 90 21.55 13.93 -12.12
C ASN A 90 21.94 14.19 -13.60
N THR A 91 21.39 13.45 -14.55
CA THR A 91 21.65 13.63 -15.99
C THR A 91 20.35 13.88 -16.74
N LYS A 92 20.25 15.12 -17.22
CA LYS A 92 19.22 15.67 -18.11
C LYS A 92 18.86 14.72 -19.26
N THR A 93 17.80 13.94 -19.08
CA THR A 93 16.88 13.55 -20.16
C THR A 93 15.53 13.25 -19.53
N ALA A 94 14.57 14.15 -19.77
CA ALA A 94 13.19 14.03 -19.31
C ALA A 94 12.47 12.92 -20.09
N SER A 95 12.51 11.70 -19.57
CA SER A 95 11.56 10.64 -19.92
C SER A 95 11.36 9.74 -18.71
N SER A 96 10.33 10.01 -17.91
CA SER A 96 9.57 9.05 -17.08
C SER A 96 10.27 7.80 -16.51
N ASN A 97 11.42 7.92 -15.85
CA ASN A 97 12.12 6.79 -15.21
C ASN A 97 11.57 6.44 -13.81
N ALA A 98 10.27 6.62 -13.61
CA ALA A 98 9.59 6.18 -12.39
C ALA A 98 9.42 4.66 -12.47
N GLN A 99 10.20 3.90 -11.69
CA GLN A 99 10.12 2.44 -11.69
C GLN A 99 9.14 1.97 -10.61
N LYS A 100 8.14 1.19 -11.00
CA LYS A 100 7.26 0.48 -10.06
C LYS A 100 8.11 -0.49 -9.25
N LEU A 101 8.09 -0.34 -7.93
CA LEU A 101 8.76 -1.26 -6.99
C LEU A 101 7.84 -2.36 -6.51
N GLY A 102 6.54 -2.14 -6.56
CA GLY A 102 5.57 -3.07 -6.00
C GLY A 102 4.30 -2.39 -5.54
N GLU A 103 3.56 -3.11 -4.71
CA GLU A 103 2.30 -2.69 -4.12
C GLU A 103 2.33 -2.99 -2.62
N LEU A 104 1.70 -2.09 -1.86
CA LEU A 104 1.50 -2.24 -0.41
C LEU A 104 0.01 -2.13 -0.13
N VAL A 105 -0.55 -3.10 0.57
CA VAL A 105 -1.91 -3.03 1.11
C VAL A 105 -1.81 -2.83 2.61
N LEU A 106 -2.41 -1.76 3.11
CA LEU A 106 -2.57 -1.50 4.54
C LEU A 106 -4.02 -1.79 4.93
N VAL A 107 -4.20 -2.54 6.02
CA VAL A 107 -5.51 -2.92 6.56
C VAL A 107 -5.69 -2.31 7.94
N TYR A 108 -6.79 -1.60 8.12
CA TYR A 108 -7.18 -0.93 9.36
C TYR A 108 -8.54 -1.43 9.85
N ASP A 109 -8.77 -1.39 11.15
CA ASP A 109 -10.06 -1.70 11.77
C ASP A 109 -11.05 -0.53 11.66
N GLU A 110 -12.22 -0.68 12.29
CA GLU A 110 -13.25 0.37 12.35
C GLU A 110 -12.87 1.60 13.19
N ASN A 111 -11.81 1.50 14.00
CA ASN A 111 -11.23 2.59 14.80
C ASN A 111 -10.00 3.21 14.13
N LEU A 112 -9.68 2.81 12.89
CA LEU A 112 -8.44 3.16 12.17
C LEU A 112 -7.16 2.69 12.87
N GLU A 113 -7.24 1.61 13.66
CA GLU A 113 -6.09 0.92 14.20
C GLU A 113 -5.51 -0.03 13.14
N PHE A 114 -4.19 -0.02 12.97
CA PHE A 114 -3.50 -0.88 12.02
C PHE A 114 -3.67 -2.36 12.43
N ILE A 115 -4.15 -3.19 11.50
CA ILE A 115 -4.34 -4.63 11.70
C ILE A 115 -3.24 -5.42 11.00
N ASP A 116 -3.03 -5.14 9.72
CA ASP A 116 -2.24 -5.99 8.84
C ASP A 116 -1.69 -5.22 7.63
N GLU A 117 -0.64 -5.78 7.05
CA GLU A 117 0.00 -5.29 5.83
C GLU A 117 0.20 -6.45 4.86
N ASN A 118 0.16 -6.15 3.57
CA ASN A 118 0.54 -7.11 2.55
C ASN A 118 1.42 -6.44 1.49
N TRP A 119 2.57 -7.04 1.25
CA TRP A 119 3.58 -6.56 0.32
C TRP A 119 3.61 -7.43 -0.92
N LEU A 120 3.59 -6.79 -2.09
CA LEU A 120 3.88 -7.42 -3.36
C LEU A 120 5.02 -6.64 -4.02
N LEU A 121 6.25 -7.09 -3.85
CA LEU A 121 7.43 -6.40 -4.33
C LEU A 121 7.96 -7.02 -5.62
N ASP A 122 8.34 -6.17 -6.57
CA ASP A 122 9.16 -6.56 -7.70
C ASP A 122 10.60 -6.77 -7.21
N VAL A 123 10.88 -7.99 -6.78
CA VAL A 123 12.20 -8.35 -6.24
C VAL A 123 13.30 -8.12 -7.27
N ASP A 124 13.06 -8.21 -8.57
CA ASP A 124 14.11 -8.01 -9.58
C ASP A 124 14.50 -6.53 -9.76
N SER A 125 13.81 -5.61 -9.08
CA SER A 125 14.13 -4.20 -9.06
C SER A 125 15.50 -3.92 -8.42
N SER A 126 16.37 -3.23 -9.16
CA SER A 126 17.70 -2.79 -8.72
C SER A 126 17.68 -1.76 -7.58
N PHE A 127 16.50 -1.19 -7.28
CA PHE A 127 16.31 -0.24 -6.21
C PHE A 127 16.10 -0.91 -4.83
N LEU A 128 15.88 -2.22 -4.79
CA LEU A 128 15.70 -2.96 -3.56
C LEU A 128 17.03 -3.55 -3.07
N VAL A 129 17.33 -3.35 -1.79
CA VAL A 129 18.47 -4.00 -1.15
C VAL A 129 17.97 -5.23 -0.40
N LYS A 130 18.43 -6.41 -0.81
CA LYS A 130 17.99 -7.69 -0.25
C LYS A 130 19.05 -8.31 0.64
N LEU A 131 18.61 -8.94 1.72
CA LEU A 131 19.42 -9.81 2.57
C LEU A 131 18.76 -11.18 2.60
N SER A 132 19.44 -12.18 2.03
CA SER A 132 19.11 -13.59 2.13
C SER A 132 20.04 -14.27 3.14
N GLY A 133 19.49 -15.21 3.92
CA GLY A 133 20.21 -16.02 4.91
C GLY A 133 20.80 -17.29 4.35
#